data_AF-A0A5N9G1V1-F1
#
_entry.id   AF-A0A5N9G1V1-F1
#
_cell.length_a   1.000
_cell.length_b   1.000
_cell.length_c   1.000
_cell.angle_alpha   90.00
_cell.angle_beta   90.00
_cell.angle_gamma   90.00
#
_symmetry.space_group_name_H-M   'P 1'
#
loop_
_entity.id
_entity.type
_entity.pdbx_description
1 polymer ?
#
loop_
_entity_poly.entity_id
_entity_poly.type
_entity_poly.pdbx_seq_one_letter_code
_entity_poly.pdbx_strand_id
1 'polypeptide(L)'
;MRKYSHPRPIILALIFAVAAGLLLSCGGSEEEVQECEKVFNAAEGTWECVEQSGNGDATKEVNTTNENTSVAAEPTPVPTPVITNDTAAGKELWVYLTKCISIEDEHLMVNTATKGNWLITPTKDSPQEFGTWLIKPSGELVPHNSKAELWNAYLKGNCDNNIMSPAATDVITQTDASTVLWTQLAKCHPEMPVSMLIAQRSQQTGDWVIVSDPNYAMDDYGVWSVKRDATIKPLNDRAKEVWAALSLSQGSLGNASNTAEVAAACTPVIRNEQEANDRMYSYLSSCYPELRQAEMITTRDPMKHVWLVVTNEPSADNTTEWKKSIWSVDGDGRVLPKNSSSAATMGIIDAGNC
;
A
#
# COMPACT_ATOMS: atom_id res chain seq x y z
N MET A 1 23.21 53.36 34.56
CA MET A 1 23.83 54.10 33.43
C MET A 1 24.91 53.23 32.80
N ARG A 2 25.05 53.27 31.45
CA ARG A 2 25.82 52.41 30.50
C ARG A 2 25.12 51.08 30.18
N LYS A 3 24.51 50.78 29.02
CA LYS A 3 24.54 51.13 27.57
C LYS A 3 25.66 50.47 26.72
N TYR A 4 25.19 49.63 25.76
CA TYR A 4 25.81 49.01 24.55
C TYR A 4 26.87 47.90 24.77
N SER A 5 27.00 46.84 23.94
CA SER A 5 26.67 46.64 22.52
C SER A 5 26.52 45.14 22.16
N HIS A 6 25.57 44.80 21.28
CA HIS A 6 25.57 43.55 20.50
C HIS A 6 26.69 43.58 19.43
N PRO A 7 27.33 42.43 19.12
CA PRO A 7 27.93 42.19 17.83
C PRO A 7 26.95 41.44 16.90
N ARG A 8 27.09 41.75 15.61
CA ARG A 8 26.19 41.51 14.47
C ARG A 8 26.16 40.06 13.92
N PRO A 9 25.13 39.72 13.12
CA PRO A 9 24.84 38.40 12.56
C PRO A 9 25.60 38.11 11.25
N ILE A 10 26.94 38.14 11.29
CA ILE A 10 27.78 37.92 10.09
C ILE A 10 28.51 36.57 10.11
N ILE A 11 28.58 35.91 11.27
CA ILE A 11 29.29 34.62 11.41
C ILE A 11 28.42 33.42 10.99
N LEU A 12 27.09 33.53 11.07
CA LEU A 12 26.17 32.46 10.69
C LEU A 12 26.02 32.28 9.17
N ALA A 13 26.29 33.31 8.37
CA ALA A 13 26.20 33.23 6.90
C ALA A 13 27.44 32.54 6.26
N LEU A 14 28.59 32.53 6.94
CA LEU A 14 29.82 31.89 6.44
C LEU A 14 29.89 30.39 6.72
N ILE A 15 29.13 29.87 7.69
CA ILE A 15 29.07 28.43 7.97
C ILE A 15 28.11 27.72 7.00
N PHE A 16 27.07 28.40 6.50
CA PHE A 16 26.16 27.83 5.50
C PHE A 16 26.73 27.79 4.08
N ALA A 17 27.74 28.61 3.74
CA ALA A 17 28.30 28.66 2.39
C ALA A 17 29.41 27.62 2.13
N VAL A 18 30.02 27.04 3.17
CA VAL A 18 31.10 26.04 3.02
C VAL A 18 30.55 24.61 2.95
N ALA A 19 29.34 24.35 3.46
CA ALA A 19 28.68 23.05 3.37
C ALA A 19 28.13 22.72 1.97
N ALA A 20 27.93 23.72 1.10
CA ALA A 20 27.40 23.53 -0.25
C ALA A 20 28.48 23.37 -1.34
N GLY A 21 29.78 23.50 -1.00
CA GLY A 21 30.87 23.57 -1.98
C GLY A 21 31.68 22.29 -2.21
N LEU A 22 31.37 21.18 -1.54
CA LEU A 22 32.20 19.95 -1.57
C LEU A 22 31.55 18.73 -2.25
N LEU A 23 30.45 18.89 -3.00
CA LEU A 23 29.83 17.79 -3.77
C LEU A 23 29.95 17.94 -5.29
N LEU A 24 30.98 18.61 -5.80
CA LEU A 24 31.30 18.62 -7.23
C LEU A 24 32.74 18.18 -7.45
N SER A 25 32.97 16.86 -7.39
CA SER A 25 33.94 16.14 -8.24
C SER A 25 34.12 14.67 -7.80
N CYS A 26 33.24 13.78 -8.27
CA CYS A 26 33.65 12.47 -8.80
C CYS A 26 32.45 11.83 -9.50
N GLY A 27 32.63 11.53 -10.79
CA GLY A 27 31.60 10.96 -11.64
C GLY A 27 31.36 9.49 -11.36
N GLY A 28 30.07 9.14 -11.31
CA GLY A 28 29.53 7.78 -11.37
C GLY A 28 28.02 7.95 -11.45
N SER A 29 27.39 7.48 -12.52
CA SER A 29 25.97 7.69 -12.84
C SER A 29 25.05 7.24 -11.71
N GLU A 30 24.50 8.20 -10.97
CA GLU A 30 23.42 8.00 -10.02
C GLU A 30 22.09 8.11 -10.76
N GLU A 31 21.30 7.04 -10.74
CA GLU A 31 19.86 7.13 -10.98
C GLU A 31 19.29 8.10 -9.95
N GLU A 32 18.77 9.23 -10.41
CA GLU A 32 18.05 10.18 -9.58
C GLU A 32 16.87 9.45 -8.91
N VAL A 33 16.97 9.21 -7.61
CA VAL A 33 15.82 8.77 -6.81
C VAL A 33 14.91 9.98 -6.66
N GLN A 34 14.06 10.17 -7.65
CA GLN A 34 12.99 11.14 -7.60
C GLN A 34 12.00 10.66 -6.52
N GLU A 35 11.88 11.44 -5.44
CA GLU A 35 10.93 11.19 -4.35
C GLU A 35 9.52 11.36 -4.92
N CYS A 36 8.98 10.28 -5.48
CA CYS A 36 7.65 10.23 -6.05
C CYS A 36 6.63 10.04 -4.92
N GLU A 37 5.49 10.73 -4.99
CA GLU A 37 4.35 10.41 -4.14
C GLU A 37 3.85 9.02 -4.55
N LYS A 38 4.00 8.03 -3.67
CA LYS A 38 3.60 6.64 -3.94
C LYS A 38 2.17 6.39 -3.49
N VAL A 39 1.38 5.77 -4.35
CA VAL A 39 -0.01 5.38 -4.08
C VAL A 39 -0.11 3.86 -4.10
N PHE A 40 -0.87 3.30 -3.17
CA PHE A 40 -1.14 1.87 -3.12
C PHE A 40 -2.06 1.48 -4.30
N ASN A 41 -1.71 0.40 -4.99
CA ASN A 41 -2.52 -0.20 -6.03
C ASN A 41 -3.15 -1.50 -5.49
N ALA A 42 -4.41 -1.43 -5.05
CA ALA A 42 -5.17 -2.58 -4.58
C ALA A 42 -5.37 -3.71 -5.60
N ALA A 43 -5.17 -3.46 -6.91
CA ALA A 43 -5.25 -4.52 -7.91
C ALA A 43 -4.01 -5.41 -7.91
N GLU A 44 -2.85 -4.84 -7.61
CA GLU A 44 -1.54 -5.51 -7.65
C GLU A 44 -0.96 -5.78 -6.26
N GLY A 45 -1.47 -5.12 -5.22
CA GLY A 45 -0.93 -5.20 -3.86
C GLY A 45 0.43 -4.51 -3.74
N THR A 46 0.72 -3.54 -4.60
CA THR A 46 2.02 -2.87 -4.74
C THR A 46 1.88 -1.35 -4.55
N TRP A 47 3.00 -0.67 -4.33
CA TRP A 47 3.08 0.79 -4.24
C TRP A 47 3.70 1.36 -5.53
N GLU A 48 2.99 2.26 -6.20
CA GLU A 48 3.42 2.85 -7.48
C GLU A 48 3.65 4.36 -7.35
N CYS A 49 4.63 4.89 -8.08
CA CYS A 49 4.87 6.32 -8.18
C CYS A 49 3.79 7.02 -9.01
N VAL A 50 3.25 8.14 -8.53
CA VAL A 50 2.38 9.01 -9.35
C VAL A 50 3.25 9.88 -10.25
N GLU A 51 3.28 9.57 -11.55
CA GLU A 51 3.80 10.50 -12.55
C GLU A 51 2.78 11.62 -12.79
N GLN A 52 3.13 12.86 -12.47
CA GLN A 52 2.37 14.03 -12.90
C GLN A 52 2.45 14.14 -14.43
N SER A 53 1.48 13.55 -15.13
CA SER A 53 1.37 13.68 -16.58
C SER A 53 1.08 15.14 -16.94
N GLY A 54 2.12 15.82 -17.42
CA GLY A 54 2.04 17.16 -17.97
C GLY A 54 1.19 17.22 -19.23
N ASN A 55 0.34 18.25 -19.29
CA ASN A 55 -0.34 18.73 -20.50
C ASN A 55 0.67 18.98 -21.64
N GLY A 56 0.39 18.46 -22.83
CA GLY A 56 1.22 18.66 -24.02
C GLY A 56 0.52 18.25 -25.31
N ASP A 57 -0.16 19.22 -25.91
CA ASP A 57 -0.89 19.26 -27.18
C ASP A 57 -0.02 18.96 -28.43
N ALA A 58 -0.72 18.79 -29.57
CA ALA A 58 -0.32 19.07 -30.94
C ALA A 58 -0.08 17.87 -31.90
N THR A 59 -1.15 17.59 -32.66
CA THR A 59 -1.21 17.48 -34.14
C THR A 59 -0.34 16.48 -34.91
N LYS A 60 -1.01 15.68 -35.74
CA LYS A 60 -0.69 15.57 -37.18
C LYS A 60 -1.90 15.10 -37.98
N GLU A 61 -2.56 16.06 -38.63
CA GLU A 61 -3.36 15.82 -39.82
C GLU A 61 -2.47 15.28 -40.95
N VAL A 62 -2.94 14.26 -41.65
CA VAL A 62 -2.54 13.99 -43.03
C VAL A 62 -3.80 13.74 -43.84
N ASN A 63 -4.20 14.75 -44.59
CA ASN A 63 -5.16 14.64 -45.69
C ASN A 63 -4.54 13.79 -46.81
N THR A 64 -5.28 12.80 -47.31
CA THR A 64 -5.12 12.34 -48.68
C THR A 64 -6.49 11.97 -49.24
N THR A 65 -7.06 12.91 -49.98
CA THR A 65 -8.20 12.73 -50.88
C THR A 65 -7.76 11.92 -52.09
N ASN A 66 -8.55 10.91 -52.47
CA ASN A 66 -8.74 10.54 -53.88
C ASN A 66 -10.12 9.87 -54.02
N GLU A 67 -10.97 10.52 -54.79
CA GLU A 67 -12.26 10.02 -55.28
C GLU A 67 -12.05 8.83 -56.23
N ASN A 68 -12.89 7.79 -56.14
CA ASN A 68 -13.86 7.52 -57.22
C ASN A 68 -14.88 6.42 -56.91
N THR A 69 -16.14 6.77 -57.20
CA THR A 69 -17.22 5.95 -57.80
C THR A 69 -17.96 4.89 -56.95
N SER A 70 -19.07 5.36 -56.37
CA SER A 70 -20.46 4.84 -56.48
C SER A 70 -20.69 3.33 -56.65
N VAL A 71 -21.16 2.70 -55.56
CA VAL A 71 -22.38 1.87 -55.58
C VAL A 71 -23.16 2.17 -54.31
N ALA A 72 -24.39 2.68 -54.45
CA ALA A 72 -25.29 2.96 -53.33
C ALA A 72 -25.71 1.65 -52.65
N ALA A 73 -25.14 1.39 -51.48
CA ALA A 73 -25.69 0.44 -50.51
C ALA A 73 -26.52 1.22 -49.50
N GLU A 74 -27.77 0.81 -49.34
CA GLU A 74 -28.72 1.26 -48.33
C GLU A 74 -28.05 1.33 -46.95
N PRO A 75 -28.14 2.45 -46.20
CA PRO A 75 -27.50 2.55 -44.90
C PRO A 75 -28.16 1.55 -43.95
N THR A 76 -27.41 0.51 -43.57
CA THR A 76 -27.78 -0.32 -42.43
C THR A 76 -27.84 0.60 -41.22
N PRO A 77 -28.97 0.71 -40.49
CA PRO A 77 -29.05 1.59 -39.34
C PRO A 77 -28.01 1.17 -38.32
N VAL A 78 -27.06 2.06 -38.03
CA VAL A 78 -26.20 1.96 -36.86
C VAL A 78 -27.14 1.90 -35.65
N PRO A 79 -27.05 0.88 -34.78
CA PRO A 79 -27.95 0.80 -33.64
C PRO A 79 -27.77 2.06 -32.80
N THR A 80 -28.86 2.83 -32.66
CA THR A 80 -28.91 3.99 -31.78
C THR A 80 -28.47 3.52 -30.39
N PRO A 81 -27.49 4.18 -29.74
CA PRO A 81 -27.10 3.83 -28.39
C PRO A 81 -28.34 3.95 -27.49
N VAL A 82 -28.75 2.82 -26.89
CA VAL A 82 -29.91 2.72 -26.00
C VAL A 82 -29.65 3.54 -24.73
N ILE A 83 -28.38 3.64 -24.35
CA ILE A 83 -27.92 4.41 -23.20
C ILE A 83 -27.06 5.57 -23.69
N THR A 84 -27.48 6.79 -23.35
CA THR A 84 -26.82 8.03 -23.81
C THR A 84 -26.19 8.85 -22.69
N ASN A 85 -26.40 8.48 -21.42
CA ASN A 85 -25.88 9.20 -20.27
C ASN A 85 -25.79 8.30 -19.03
N ASP A 86 -25.11 8.81 -18.00
CA ASP A 86 -24.85 8.12 -16.73
C ASP A 86 -26.16 7.71 -16.02
N THR A 87 -27.18 8.56 -16.06
CA THR A 87 -28.49 8.28 -15.47
C THR A 87 -29.17 7.07 -16.11
N ALA A 88 -29.14 6.98 -17.44
CA ALA A 88 -29.69 5.84 -18.18
C ALA A 88 -28.90 4.56 -17.88
N ALA A 89 -27.56 4.65 -17.75
CA ALA A 89 -26.72 3.50 -17.39
C ALA A 89 -27.02 2.98 -15.99
N GLY A 90 -27.11 3.89 -15.01
CA GLY A 90 -27.54 3.61 -13.64
C GLY A 90 -28.88 2.89 -13.61
N LYS A 91 -29.86 3.44 -14.32
CA LYS A 91 -31.22 2.89 -14.36
C LYS A 91 -31.29 1.48 -14.95
N GLU A 92 -30.51 1.18 -15.99
CA GLU A 92 -30.47 -0.16 -16.58
C GLU A 92 -29.97 -1.21 -15.58
N LEU A 93 -28.90 -0.92 -14.85
CA LEU A 93 -28.44 -1.82 -13.80
C LEU A 93 -29.45 -1.90 -12.63
N TRP A 94 -30.04 -0.77 -12.22
CA TRP A 94 -31.03 -0.73 -11.16
C TRP A 94 -32.26 -1.60 -11.49
N VAL A 95 -32.82 -1.49 -12.69
CA VAL A 95 -33.92 -2.35 -13.16
C VAL A 95 -33.51 -3.82 -13.15
N TYR A 96 -32.27 -4.13 -13.50
CA TYR A 96 -31.77 -5.49 -13.50
C TYR A 96 -31.66 -6.07 -12.07
N LEU A 97 -31.10 -5.30 -11.13
CA LEU A 97 -30.92 -5.70 -9.73
C LEU A 97 -32.25 -5.80 -8.99
N THR A 98 -33.18 -4.85 -9.23
CA THR A 98 -34.46 -4.77 -8.51
C THR A 98 -35.43 -5.93 -8.78
N LYS A 99 -35.09 -6.82 -9.73
CA LYS A 99 -35.81 -8.09 -9.93
C LYS A 99 -35.79 -8.99 -8.70
N CYS A 100 -34.73 -8.93 -7.90
CA CYS A 100 -34.54 -9.84 -6.77
C CYS A 100 -34.30 -9.14 -5.42
N ILE A 101 -34.02 -7.83 -5.42
CA ILE A 101 -33.74 -7.06 -4.20
C ILE A 101 -34.41 -5.68 -4.24
N SER A 102 -34.55 -5.06 -3.07
CA SER A 102 -35.01 -3.66 -2.97
C SER A 102 -33.80 -2.74 -2.80
N ILE A 103 -33.47 -1.97 -3.83
CA ILE A 103 -32.46 -0.91 -3.79
C ILE A 103 -32.99 0.33 -4.52
N GLU A 104 -32.46 1.50 -4.19
CA GLU A 104 -32.79 2.78 -4.79
C GLU A 104 -31.68 3.21 -5.76
N ASP A 105 -31.98 4.13 -6.68
CA ASP A 105 -31.00 4.64 -7.66
C ASP A 105 -29.78 5.27 -6.97
N GLU A 106 -29.96 5.89 -5.79
CA GLU A 106 -28.89 6.47 -4.98
C GLU A 106 -27.91 5.44 -4.37
N HIS A 107 -28.26 4.15 -4.45
CA HIS A 107 -27.36 3.07 -4.05
C HIS A 107 -26.34 2.71 -5.14
N LEU A 108 -26.43 3.33 -6.33
CA LEU A 108 -25.55 3.09 -7.48
C LEU A 108 -24.64 4.31 -7.71
N MET A 109 -23.33 4.07 -7.75
CA MET A 109 -22.32 5.04 -8.18
C MET A 109 -21.91 4.73 -9.62
N VAL A 110 -22.22 5.64 -10.54
CA VAL A 110 -21.91 5.52 -11.96
C VAL A 110 -20.65 6.32 -12.28
N ASN A 111 -19.65 5.67 -12.86
CA ASN A 111 -18.42 6.29 -13.34
C ASN A 111 -18.28 6.05 -14.84
N THR A 112 -17.95 7.09 -15.60
CA THR A 112 -17.69 6.93 -17.04
C THR A 112 -16.35 6.20 -17.24
N ALA A 113 -16.40 5.06 -17.90
CA ALA A 113 -15.22 4.29 -18.27
C ALA A 113 -14.67 4.75 -19.63
N THR A 114 -13.43 4.36 -19.94
CA THR A 114 -12.84 4.64 -21.26
C THR A 114 -13.68 3.99 -22.37
N LYS A 115 -13.79 4.68 -23.51
CA LYS A 115 -14.57 4.26 -24.71
C LYS A 115 -16.10 4.34 -24.59
N GLY A 116 -16.63 5.17 -23.69
CA GLY A 116 -18.07 5.45 -23.61
C GLY A 116 -18.90 4.34 -22.94
N ASN A 117 -18.24 3.41 -22.25
CA ASN A 117 -18.92 2.48 -21.34
C ASN A 117 -19.08 3.12 -19.95
N TRP A 118 -19.93 2.55 -19.11
CA TRP A 118 -20.08 2.97 -17.72
C TRP A 118 -19.67 1.85 -16.77
N LEU A 119 -18.87 2.19 -15.76
CA LEU A 119 -18.61 1.32 -14.62
C LEU A 119 -19.51 1.73 -13.48
N ILE A 120 -20.32 0.79 -12.98
CA ILE A 120 -21.27 1.03 -11.90
C ILE A 120 -20.89 0.17 -10.70
N THR A 121 -20.85 0.80 -9.54
CA THR A 121 -20.52 0.16 -8.26
C THR A 121 -21.54 0.54 -7.19
N PRO A 122 -21.69 -0.25 -6.11
CA PRO A 122 -22.51 0.16 -4.97
C PRO A 122 -21.92 1.40 -4.30
N THR A 123 -22.77 2.36 -3.93
CA THR A 123 -22.37 3.46 -3.04
C THR A 123 -22.05 2.95 -1.64
N LYS A 124 -21.46 3.81 -0.81
CA LYS A 124 -21.19 3.52 0.60
C LYS A 124 -22.45 3.29 1.43
N ASP A 125 -23.58 3.86 1.01
CA ASP A 125 -24.86 3.81 1.72
C ASP A 125 -25.80 2.74 1.12
N SER A 126 -25.37 2.04 0.06
CA SER A 126 -26.11 0.92 -0.50
C SER A 126 -26.35 -0.16 0.57
N PRO A 127 -27.56 -0.71 0.72
CA PRO A 127 -27.83 -1.82 1.64
C PRO A 127 -27.28 -3.15 1.08
N GLN A 128 -26.91 -3.19 -0.20
CA GLN A 128 -26.48 -4.42 -0.86
C GLN A 128 -25.16 -4.23 -1.61
N GLU A 129 -24.25 -5.18 -1.44
CA GLU A 129 -23.12 -5.36 -2.35
C GLU A 129 -23.57 -6.12 -3.59
N PHE A 130 -23.42 -5.53 -4.78
CA PHE A 130 -23.73 -6.17 -6.07
C PHE A 130 -22.57 -6.29 -7.05
N GLY A 131 -21.33 -6.01 -6.62
CA GLY A 131 -20.15 -6.04 -7.48
C GLY A 131 -20.05 -4.85 -8.41
N THR A 132 -19.04 -4.88 -9.29
CA THR A 132 -18.82 -3.85 -10.31
C THR A 132 -19.39 -4.33 -11.64
N TRP A 133 -20.14 -3.47 -12.31
CA TRP A 133 -20.78 -3.77 -13.59
C TRP A 133 -20.28 -2.83 -14.68
N LEU A 134 -19.98 -3.37 -15.85
CA LEU A 134 -19.69 -2.61 -17.04
C LEU A 134 -20.93 -2.56 -17.93
N ILE A 135 -21.42 -1.36 -18.20
CA ILE A 135 -22.59 -1.13 -19.05
C ILE A 135 -22.11 -0.57 -20.39
N LYS A 136 -22.49 -1.23 -21.48
CA LYS A 136 -22.18 -0.77 -22.83
C LYS A 136 -23.27 0.17 -23.37
N PRO A 137 -22.97 1.08 -24.32
CA PRO A 137 -23.98 1.90 -25.01
C PRO A 137 -25.12 1.12 -25.67
N SER A 138 -24.90 -0.17 -25.96
CA SER A 138 -25.92 -1.08 -26.48
C SER A 138 -27.00 -1.47 -25.47
N GLY A 139 -26.81 -1.18 -24.18
CA GLY A 139 -27.66 -1.71 -23.09
C GLY A 139 -27.18 -3.04 -22.51
N GLU A 140 -26.05 -3.57 -22.98
CA GLU A 140 -25.50 -4.82 -22.45
C GLU A 140 -24.89 -4.61 -21.05
N LEU A 141 -25.38 -5.40 -20.08
CA LEU A 141 -24.87 -5.46 -18.71
C LEU A 141 -23.82 -6.58 -18.60
N VAL A 142 -22.56 -6.21 -18.35
CA VAL A 142 -21.45 -7.17 -18.24
C VAL A 142 -20.91 -7.15 -16.81
N PRO A 143 -20.87 -8.30 -16.11
CA PRO A 143 -20.18 -8.40 -14.83
C PRO A 143 -18.69 -8.06 -15.00
N HIS A 144 -18.18 -7.11 -14.21
CA HIS A 144 -16.79 -6.70 -14.29
C HIS A 144 -15.90 -7.44 -13.28
N ASN A 145 -16.47 -7.90 -12.17
CA ASN A 145 -15.76 -8.67 -11.14
C ASN A 145 -16.52 -9.91 -10.69
N SER A 146 -15.83 -10.77 -9.94
CA SER A 146 -16.39 -12.03 -9.43
C SER A 146 -17.66 -11.86 -8.60
N LYS A 147 -17.80 -10.73 -7.89
CA LYS A 147 -19.03 -10.44 -7.15
C LYS A 147 -20.20 -10.14 -8.09
N ALA A 148 -19.99 -9.33 -9.12
CA ALA A 148 -21.01 -9.09 -10.14
C ALA A 148 -21.36 -10.37 -10.90
N GLU A 149 -20.39 -11.27 -11.13
CA GLU A 149 -20.65 -12.57 -11.76
C GLU A 149 -21.59 -13.43 -10.90
N LEU A 150 -21.36 -13.48 -9.57
CA LEU A 150 -22.24 -14.16 -8.63
C LEU A 150 -23.66 -13.57 -8.64
N TRP A 151 -23.78 -12.24 -8.69
CA TRP A 151 -25.07 -11.56 -8.81
C TRP A 151 -25.76 -11.84 -10.13
N ASN A 152 -25.02 -11.85 -11.24
CA ASN A 152 -25.55 -12.22 -12.55
C ASN A 152 -26.12 -13.64 -12.55
N ALA A 153 -25.42 -14.58 -11.91
CA ALA A 153 -25.89 -15.96 -11.75
C ALA A 153 -27.16 -16.02 -10.90
N TYR A 154 -27.21 -15.31 -9.77
CA TYR A 154 -28.38 -15.23 -8.90
C TYR A 154 -29.62 -14.63 -9.62
N LEU A 155 -29.45 -13.52 -10.35
CA LEU A 155 -30.52 -12.85 -11.09
C LEU A 155 -31.02 -13.70 -12.26
N LYS A 156 -30.12 -14.38 -12.98
CA LYS A 156 -30.51 -15.33 -14.05
C LYS A 156 -31.13 -16.62 -13.50
N GLY A 157 -30.78 -17.00 -12.27
CA GLY A 157 -31.36 -18.12 -11.54
C GLY A 157 -32.71 -17.82 -10.89
N ASN A 158 -33.39 -16.73 -11.28
CA ASN A 158 -34.67 -16.31 -10.69
C ASN A 158 -34.62 -16.14 -9.16
N CYS A 159 -33.56 -15.50 -8.67
CA CYS A 159 -33.39 -15.21 -7.25
C CYS A 159 -33.23 -16.47 -6.38
N ASP A 160 -32.58 -17.52 -6.90
CA ASP A 160 -32.34 -18.76 -6.15
C ASP A 160 -31.30 -18.57 -5.03
N ASN A 161 -31.77 -18.65 -3.78
CA ASN A 161 -30.95 -18.52 -2.59
C ASN A 161 -29.86 -19.60 -2.45
N ASN A 162 -29.96 -20.72 -3.19
CA ASN A 162 -28.89 -21.72 -3.26
C ASN A 162 -27.67 -21.23 -4.04
N ILE A 163 -27.83 -20.24 -4.92
CA ILE A 163 -26.72 -19.59 -5.64
C ILE A 163 -26.06 -18.56 -4.72
N MET A 164 -26.88 -17.72 -4.10
CA MET A 164 -26.46 -16.70 -3.15
C MET A 164 -27.67 -16.23 -2.36
N SER A 165 -27.48 -15.97 -1.06
CA SER A 165 -28.47 -15.28 -0.24
C SER A 165 -28.04 -13.83 -0.04
N PRO A 166 -28.74 -12.82 -0.61
CA PRO A 166 -28.44 -11.42 -0.35
C PRO A 166 -28.65 -11.08 1.13
N ALA A 167 -27.68 -10.43 1.77
CA ALA A 167 -27.83 -9.87 3.10
C ALA A 167 -27.80 -8.34 3.04
N ALA A 168 -28.79 -7.70 3.71
CA ALA A 168 -29.09 -6.28 3.64
C ALA A 168 -28.11 -5.37 4.43
N THR A 169 -26.98 -5.91 4.88
CA THR A 169 -26.01 -5.21 5.74
C THR A 169 -24.56 -5.57 5.41
N ASP A 170 -24.30 -6.14 4.24
CA ASP A 170 -22.96 -6.61 3.86
C ASP A 170 -22.01 -5.47 3.48
N VAL A 171 -22.37 -4.20 3.60
CA VAL A 171 -21.58 -3.08 3.07
C VAL A 171 -20.65 -2.53 4.16
N ILE A 172 -19.51 -3.16 4.39
CA ILE A 172 -18.47 -2.57 5.26
C ILE A 172 -17.78 -1.41 4.54
N THR A 173 -17.63 -0.28 5.24
CA THR A 173 -16.87 0.88 4.76
C THR A 173 -15.36 0.60 4.76
N GLN A 174 -14.59 1.53 4.18
CA GLN A 174 -13.12 1.50 4.27
C GLN A 174 -12.64 1.39 5.72
N THR A 175 -13.21 2.22 6.60
CA THR A 175 -12.88 2.25 8.02
C THR A 175 -13.31 0.96 8.72
N ASP A 176 -14.47 0.42 8.40
CA ASP A 176 -14.94 -0.84 8.99
C ASP A 176 -14.04 -2.01 8.57
N ALA A 177 -13.62 -2.06 7.31
CA ALA A 177 -12.68 -3.08 6.82
C ALA A 177 -11.34 -3.02 7.55
N SER A 178 -10.75 -1.82 7.69
CA SER A 178 -9.54 -1.61 8.49
C SER A 178 -9.77 -1.99 9.96
N THR A 179 -10.93 -1.66 10.53
CA THR A 179 -11.28 -1.98 11.91
C THR A 179 -11.40 -3.50 12.12
N VAL A 180 -12.04 -4.21 11.19
CA VAL A 180 -12.16 -5.68 11.20
C VAL A 180 -10.78 -6.33 11.23
N LEU A 181 -9.87 -5.94 10.34
CA LEU A 181 -8.50 -6.45 10.35
C LEU A 181 -7.76 -6.05 11.65
N TRP A 182 -7.91 -4.80 12.05
CA TRP A 182 -7.32 -4.28 13.29
C TRP A 182 -7.76 -5.08 14.51
N THR A 183 -9.02 -5.54 14.63
CA THR A 183 -9.45 -6.36 15.78
C THR A 183 -8.67 -7.68 15.91
N GLN A 184 -8.12 -8.19 14.81
CA GLN A 184 -7.26 -9.37 14.84
C GLN A 184 -5.82 -9.00 15.18
N LEU A 185 -5.26 -8.00 14.49
CA LEU A 185 -3.88 -7.55 14.70
C LEU A 185 -3.66 -6.97 16.10
N ALA A 186 -4.62 -6.21 16.63
CA ALA A 186 -4.55 -5.56 17.94
C ALA A 186 -4.47 -6.54 19.12
N LYS A 187 -4.80 -7.82 18.92
CA LYS A 187 -4.56 -8.88 19.92
C LYS A 187 -3.08 -9.02 20.25
N CYS A 188 -2.23 -8.76 19.27
CA CYS A 188 -0.77 -8.87 19.33
C CYS A 188 -0.08 -7.50 19.30
N HIS A 189 -0.74 -6.49 18.73
CA HIS A 189 -0.25 -5.13 18.62
C HIS A 189 -1.25 -4.12 19.20
N PRO A 190 -1.51 -4.14 20.52
CA PRO A 190 -2.57 -3.33 21.13
C PRO A 190 -2.36 -1.81 20.97
N GLU A 191 -1.11 -1.38 20.76
CA GLU A 191 -0.74 0.03 20.55
C GLU A 191 -0.93 0.48 19.09
N MET A 192 -1.31 -0.41 18.18
CA MET A 192 -1.55 -0.07 16.77
C MET A 192 -2.91 0.66 16.65
N PRO A 193 -2.98 1.92 16.19
CA PRO A 193 -4.25 2.54 15.82
C PRO A 193 -4.73 2.05 14.45
N VAL A 194 -6.05 2.10 14.22
CA VAL A 194 -6.66 1.75 12.91
C VAL A 194 -6.09 2.59 11.76
N SER A 195 -5.66 3.82 12.03
CA SER A 195 -5.04 4.72 11.04
C SER A 195 -3.69 4.24 10.52
N MET A 196 -3.06 3.22 11.13
CA MET A 196 -1.89 2.55 10.56
C MET A 196 -2.25 1.61 9.40
N LEU A 197 -3.53 1.45 9.07
CA LEU A 197 -3.99 0.58 7.99
C LEU A 197 -4.63 1.40 6.87
N ILE A 198 -4.15 1.19 5.65
CA ILE A 198 -4.75 1.74 4.44
C ILE A 198 -5.58 0.64 3.80
N ALA A 199 -6.89 0.86 3.73
CA ALA A 199 -7.79 0.01 2.97
C ALA A 199 -8.15 0.68 1.64
N GLN A 200 -8.09 -0.07 0.55
CA GLN A 200 -8.53 0.38 -0.77
C GLN A 200 -9.32 -0.74 -1.44
N ARG A 201 -10.42 -0.38 -2.10
CA ARG A 201 -11.30 -1.36 -2.73
C ARG A 201 -10.67 -1.90 -4.01
N SER A 202 -10.54 -3.22 -4.11
CA SER A 202 -10.10 -3.88 -5.35
C SER A 202 -11.22 -3.81 -6.39
N GLN A 203 -10.90 -3.30 -7.57
CA GLN A 203 -11.84 -3.30 -8.71
C GLN A 203 -12.06 -4.72 -9.27
N GLN A 204 -11.07 -5.61 -9.11
CA GLN A 204 -11.10 -6.96 -9.66
C GLN A 204 -11.94 -7.94 -8.83
N THR A 205 -11.90 -7.84 -7.50
CA THR A 205 -12.60 -8.76 -6.60
C THR A 205 -13.79 -8.11 -5.91
N GLY A 206 -13.76 -6.79 -5.72
CA GLY A 206 -14.74 -6.04 -4.92
C GLY A 206 -14.43 -6.02 -3.41
N ASP A 207 -13.43 -6.79 -2.96
CA ASP A 207 -12.96 -6.85 -1.57
C ASP A 207 -12.15 -5.60 -1.20
N TRP A 208 -12.00 -5.34 0.10
CA TRP A 208 -11.06 -4.33 0.60
C TRP A 208 -9.68 -4.94 0.71
N VAL A 209 -8.73 -4.41 -0.06
CA VAL A 209 -7.31 -4.75 0.09
C VAL A 209 -6.71 -3.80 1.10
N ILE A 210 -6.11 -4.36 2.15
CA ILE A 210 -5.60 -3.60 3.29
C ILE A 210 -4.11 -3.86 3.46
N VAL A 211 -3.34 -2.79 3.66
CA VAL A 211 -1.90 -2.82 3.92
C VAL A 211 -1.54 -1.91 5.09
N SER A 212 -0.35 -2.13 5.66
CA SER A 212 0.28 -1.18 6.57
C SER A 212 0.55 0.16 5.86
N ASP A 213 0.19 1.28 6.49
CA ASP A 213 0.64 2.60 6.05
C ASP A 213 2.13 2.75 6.35
N PRO A 214 3.01 2.88 5.34
CA PRO A 214 4.44 2.98 5.58
C PRO A 214 4.82 4.22 6.40
N ASN A 215 4.03 5.28 6.38
CA ASN A 215 4.31 6.52 7.13
C ASN A 215 4.06 6.37 8.63
N TYR A 216 3.11 5.51 9.02
CA TYR A 216 2.68 5.38 10.42
C TYR A 216 2.97 3.99 11.02
N ALA A 217 2.85 2.92 10.23
CA ALA A 217 2.97 1.54 10.71
C ALA A 217 4.43 1.13 10.91
N MET A 218 4.78 0.75 12.14
CA MET A 218 6.15 0.36 12.48
C MET A 218 6.59 -0.97 11.84
N ASP A 219 5.63 -1.81 11.42
CA ASP A 219 5.87 -3.12 10.83
C ASP A 219 5.03 -3.31 9.56
N ASP A 220 5.50 -4.19 8.68
CA ASP A 220 4.73 -4.70 7.55
C ASP A 220 3.87 -5.88 8.03
N TYR A 221 2.56 -5.66 8.18
CA TYR A 221 1.64 -6.72 8.53
C TYR A 221 1.23 -7.57 7.32
N GLY A 222 1.74 -7.26 6.14
CA GLY A 222 1.42 -7.91 4.88
C GLY A 222 0.19 -7.34 4.19
N VAL A 223 -0.21 -8.00 3.10
CA VAL A 223 -1.36 -7.61 2.28
C VAL A 223 -2.54 -8.49 2.62
N TRP A 224 -3.68 -7.87 2.91
CA TRP A 224 -4.89 -8.55 3.38
C TRP A 224 -6.06 -8.28 2.44
N SER A 225 -6.91 -9.29 2.23
CA SER A 225 -8.25 -9.09 1.67
C SER A 225 -9.27 -9.18 2.79
N VAL A 226 -10.05 -8.13 2.98
CA VAL A 226 -11.22 -8.14 3.86
C VAL A 226 -12.46 -8.08 3.00
N LYS A 227 -13.19 -9.19 3.01
CA LYS A 227 -14.49 -9.27 2.38
C LYS A 227 -15.50 -8.47 3.15
N ARG A 228 -16.56 -8.12 2.44
CA ARG A 228 -17.71 -7.40 2.98
C ARG A 228 -18.47 -8.13 4.10
N ASP A 229 -18.38 -9.46 4.16
CA ASP A 229 -18.88 -10.28 5.29
C ASP A 229 -17.91 -10.34 6.49
N ALA A 230 -16.93 -9.43 6.54
CA ALA A 230 -15.82 -9.39 7.51
C ALA A 230 -14.87 -10.62 7.46
N THR A 231 -14.95 -11.48 6.45
CA THR A 231 -13.96 -12.54 6.26
C THR A 231 -12.61 -11.96 5.87
N ILE A 232 -11.57 -12.27 6.65
CA ILE A 232 -10.19 -11.85 6.41
C ILE A 232 -9.44 -12.98 5.69
N LYS A 233 -8.65 -12.63 4.68
CA LYS A 233 -7.74 -13.54 3.97
C LYS A 233 -6.36 -12.92 3.77
N PRO A 234 -5.27 -13.60 4.12
CA PRO A 234 -3.93 -13.16 3.76
C PRO A 234 -3.70 -13.31 2.25
N LEU A 235 -3.15 -12.29 1.60
CA LEU A 235 -2.88 -12.27 0.16
C LEU A 235 -1.39 -12.50 -0.19
N ASN A 236 -0.47 -12.23 0.74
CA ASN A 236 0.96 -12.49 0.56
C ASN A 236 1.53 -13.38 1.69
N ASP A 237 2.78 -13.81 1.54
CA ASP A 237 3.42 -14.70 2.51
C ASP A 237 3.61 -14.02 3.88
N ARG A 238 3.91 -12.72 3.90
CA ARG A 238 3.99 -11.95 5.15
C ARG A 238 2.67 -11.96 5.93
N ALA A 239 1.53 -11.74 5.27
CA ALA A 239 0.23 -11.81 5.93
C ALA A 239 -0.09 -13.22 6.44
N LYS A 240 0.36 -14.28 5.74
CA LYS A 240 0.21 -15.67 6.22
C LYS A 240 1.02 -15.93 7.48
N GLU A 241 2.26 -15.44 7.53
CA GLU A 241 3.13 -15.52 8.71
C GLU A 241 2.49 -14.80 9.91
N VAL A 242 2.04 -13.56 9.71
CA VAL A 242 1.36 -12.77 10.75
C VAL A 242 0.08 -13.49 11.21
N TRP A 243 -0.73 -14.01 10.29
CA TRP A 243 -1.94 -14.76 10.63
C TRP A 243 -1.67 -16.03 11.45
N ALA A 244 -0.58 -16.73 11.14
CA ALA A 244 -0.14 -17.90 11.91
C ALA A 244 0.27 -17.51 13.34
N ALA A 245 1.02 -16.42 13.50
CA ALA A 245 1.39 -15.89 14.82
C ALA A 245 0.16 -15.48 15.65
N LEU A 246 -0.82 -14.80 15.04
CA LEU A 246 -2.08 -14.46 15.70
C LEU A 246 -2.86 -15.71 16.14
N SER A 247 -2.87 -16.77 15.32
CA SER A 247 -3.59 -18.02 15.62
C SER A 247 -2.98 -18.78 16.79
N LEU A 248 -1.64 -18.74 16.94
CA LEU A 248 -0.93 -19.30 18.09
C LEU A 248 -1.30 -18.56 19.39
N SER A 249 -1.63 -17.27 19.32
CA SER A 249 -2.08 -16.51 20.50
C SER A 249 -3.43 -16.97 21.06
N GLN A 250 -4.33 -17.51 20.22
CA GLN A 250 -5.65 -17.99 20.65
C GLN A 250 -5.61 -19.35 21.36
N GLY A 251 -4.62 -20.19 21.08
CA GLY A 251 -4.46 -21.52 21.70
C GLY A 251 -4.01 -21.50 23.16
N SER A 252 -3.58 -20.36 23.69
CA SER A 252 -2.98 -20.24 25.03
C SER A 252 -3.98 -19.81 26.13
N LEU A 253 -5.27 -19.65 25.82
CA LEU A 253 -6.29 -19.27 26.81
C LEU A 253 -6.56 -20.31 27.91
N GLY A 254 -5.87 -21.45 27.89
CA GLY A 254 -5.99 -22.53 28.88
C GLY A 254 -5.01 -22.49 30.06
N ASN A 255 -3.99 -21.63 30.07
CA ASN A 255 -3.03 -21.58 31.17
C ASN A 255 -2.64 -20.12 31.47
N ALA A 256 -3.13 -19.60 32.59
CA ALA A 256 -2.96 -18.22 33.05
C ALA A 256 -1.52 -17.82 33.45
N SER A 257 -0.50 -18.56 33.00
CA SER A 257 0.91 -18.26 33.24
C SER A 257 1.65 -17.67 32.02
N ASN A 258 1.07 -17.76 30.81
CA ASN A 258 1.82 -17.53 29.56
C ASN A 258 1.35 -16.32 28.73
N THR A 259 0.42 -15.49 29.21
CA THR A 259 -0.08 -14.33 28.46
C THR A 259 1.02 -13.31 28.12
N ALA A 260 2.03 -13.15 28.99
CA ALA A 260 3.17 -12.27 28.72
C ALA A 260 4.13 -12.85 27.66
N GLU A 261 4.33 -14.17 27.65
CA GLU A 261 5.22 -14.87 26.72
C GLU A 261 4.61 -14.95 25.31
N VAL A 262 3.28 -15.09 25.24
CA VAL A 262 2.52 -15.06 23.98
C VAL A 262 2.43 -13.66 23.39
N ALA A 263 2.26 -12.62 24.23
CA ALA A 263 2.35 -11.22 23.78
C ALA A 263 3.78 -10.88 23.31
N ALA A 264 4.81 -11.45 23.94
CA ALA A 264 6.21 -11.29 23.52
C ALA A 264 6.53 -11.95 22.17
N ALA A 265 5.85 -13.05 21.81
CA ALA A 265 5.97 -13.66 20.48
C ALA A 265 5.25 -12.88 19.37
N CYS A 266 4.44 -11.89 19.76
CA CYS A 266 3.48 -11.19 18.91
C CYS A 266 3.78 -9.69 18.75
N THR A 267 4.73 -9.15 19.51
CA THR A 267 5.11 -7.74 19.44
C THR A 267 6.43 -7.63 18.67
N PRO A 268 6.61 -6.64 17.77
CA PRO A 268 7.90 -6.40 17.15
C PRO A 268 8.92 -6.16 18.26
N VAL A 269 10.07 -6.82 18.16
CA VAL A 269 11.20 -6.60 19.06
C VAL A 269 11.68 -5.16 18.96
N ILE A 270 11.53 -4.54 17.79
CA ILE A 270 11.96 -3.18 17.48
C ILE A 270 10.76 -2.31 17.11
N ARG A 271 10.44 -1.34 17.97
CA ARG A 271 9.26 -0.46 17.85
C ARG A 271 9.62 0.99 17.65
N ASN A 272 10.85 1.38 17.98
CA ASN A 272 11.30 2.76 17.91
C ASN A 272 12.80 2.86 17.61
N GLU A 273 13.25 4.09 17.35
CA GLU A 273 14.64 4.41 17.01
C GLU A 273 15.64 3.93 18.05
N GLN A 274 15.30 4.08 19.35
CA GLN A 274 16.17 3.70 20.44
C GLN A 274 16.34 2.18 20.50
N GLU A 275 15.26 1.41 20.37
CA GLU A 275 15.32 -0.06 20.35
C GLU A 275 16.15 -0.57 19.15
N ALA A 276 16.03 0.08 17.99
CA ALA A 276 16.87 -0.23 16.82
C ALA A 276 18.36 0.07 17.06
N ASN A 277 18.65 1.20 17.69
CA ASN A 277 20.02 1.59 18.07
C ASN A 277 20.59 0.61 19.12
N ASP A 278 19.83 0.28 20.16
CA ASP A 278 20.21 -0.69 21.20
C ASP A 278 20.49 -2.07 20.61
N ARG A 279 19.66 -2.51 19.66
CA ARG A 279 19.84 -3.77 18.96
C ARG A 279 21.12 -3.78 18.13
N MET A 280 21.39 -2.71 17.38
CA MET A 280 22.63 -2.57 16.60
C MET A 280 23.86 -2.56 17.51
N TYR A 281 23.81 -1.79 18.60
CA TYR A 281 24.89 -1.74 19.57
C TYR A 281 25.15 -3.08 20.20
N SER A 282 24.11 -3.79 20.65
CA SER A 282 24.27 -5.14 21.18
C SER A 282 24.89 -6.08 20.15
N TYR A 283 24.50 -5.99 18.88
CA TYR A 283 25.02 -6.83 17.80
C TYR A 283 26.51 -6.59 17.52
N LEU A 284 26.97 -5.34 17.58
CA LEU A 284 28.36 -4.98 17.28
C LEU A 284 29.29 -4.99 18.51
N SER A 285 28.74 -4.86 19.72
CA SER A 285 29.50 -4.62 20.96
C SER A 285 30.59 -5.66 21.27
N SER A 286 30.39 -6.92 20.89
CA SER A 286 31.39 -7.97 21.12
C SER A 286 32.66 -7.79 20.28
N CYS A 287 32.53 -7.20 19.10
CA CYS A 287 33.62 -7.04 18.13
C CYS A 287 34.18 -5.62 18.11
N TYR A 288 33.36 -4.65 18.50
CA TYR A 288 33.70 -3.24 18.51
C TYR A 288 33.28 -2.60 19.84
N PRO A 289 33.96 -2.92 20.95
CA PRO A 289 33.57 -2.44 22.28
C PRO A 289 33.71 -0.92 22.45
N GLU A 290 34.52 -0.27 21.61
CA GLU A 290 34.72 1.19 21.62
C GLU A 290 33.66 1.96 20.81
N LEU A 291 32.84 1.27 20.00
CA LEU A 291 31.78 1.91 19.23
C LEU A 291 30.71 2.42 20.19
N ARG A 292 30.36 3.71 20.13
CA ARG A 292 29.36 4.29 21.02
C ARG A 292 28.01 4.39 20.33
N GLN A 293 26.91 4.10 21.05
CA GLN A 293 25.54 4.33 20.56
C GLN A 293 25.32 5.76 20.05
N ALA A 294 25.92 6.74 20.73
CA ALA A 294 25.83 8.16 20.37
C ALA A 294 26.48 8.52 19.02
N GLU A 295 27.30 7.62 18.46
CA GLU A 295 27.95 7.79 17.16
C GLU A 295 27.16 7.13 16.02
N MET A 296 26.08 6.40 16.36
CA MET A 296 25.18 5.78 15.40
C MET A 296 24.12 6.77 14.96
N ILE A 297 23.86 6.81 13.66
CA ILE A 297 22.76 7.60 13.08
C ILE A 297 21.69 6.62 12.64
N THR A 298 20.52 6.68 13.28
CA THR A 298 19.40 5.79 12.99
C THR A 298 18.33 6.58 12.24
N THR A 299 17.81 6.03 11.16
CA THR A 299 16.74 6.65 10.35
C THR A 299 15.78 5.58 9.88
N ARG A 300 14.49 5.89 9.82
CA ARG A 300 13.48 4.93 9.37
C ARG A 300 13.42 4.89 7.84
N ASP A 301 13.43 3.70 7.25
CA ASP A 301 13.01 3.46 5.86
C ASP A 301 11.54 2.99 5.89
N PRO A 302 10.58 3.91 5.71
CA PRO A 302 9.16 3.61 5.86
C PRO A 302 8.67 2.59 4.82
N MET A 303 9.25 2.59 3.63
CA MET A 303 8.82 1.73 2.52
C MET A 303 9.23 0.28 2.71
N LYS A 304 10.37 0.05 3.37
CA LYS A 304 10.86 -1.30 3.69
C LYS A 304 10.48 -1.75 5.09
N HIS A 305 9.81 -0.90 5.88
CA HIS A 305 9.48 -1.16 7.28
C HIS A 305 10.71 -1.58 8.12
N VAL A 306 11.86 -0.92 7.89
CA VAL A 306 13.11 -1.17 8.64
C VAL A 306 13.72 0.13 9.16
N TRP A 307 14.58 -0.01 10.16
CA TRP A 307 15.48 1.05 10.61
C TRP A 307 16.83 0.91 9.91
N LEU A 308 17.27 1.97 9.25
CA LEU A 308 18.64 2.08 8.73
C LEU A 308 19.52 2.64 9.83
N VAL A 309 20.60 1.95 10.15
CA VAL A 309 21.58 2.38 11.15
C VAL A 309 22.93 2.56 10.48
N VAL A 310 23.48 3.77 10.56
CA VAL A 310 24.81 4.10 10.06
C VAL A 310 25.78 4.11 11.23
N THR A 311 26.83 3.30 11.13
CA THR A 311 27.80 3.10 12.19
C THR A 311 29.21 3.48 11.72
N ASN A 312 30.08 3.86 12.67
CA ASN A 312 31.46 4.30 12.42
C ASN A 312 32.49 3.33 13.00
N GLU A 313 32.20 2.03 13.03
CA GLU A 313 33.21 1.03 13.37
C GLU A 313 34.34 0.99 12.31
N PRO A 314 35.55 0.55 12.68
CA PRO A 314 36.62 0.33 11.73
C PRO A 314 36.21 -0.52 10.55
N SER A 315 36.47 -0.02 9.34
CA SER A 315 36.17 -0.76 8.13
C SER A 315 36.89 -2.10 8.15
N ALA A 316 36.10 -3.15 8.03
CA ALA A 316 36.57 -4.51 7.81
C ALA A 316 37.02 -4.76 6.35
N ASP A 317 36.76 -3.81 5.44
CA ASP A 317 37.18 -3.93 4.05
C ASP A 317 38.66 -3.52 3.87
N ASN A 318 39.38 -4.23 2.99
CA ASN A 318 40.79 -3.94 2.68
C ASN A 318 40.97 -2.65 1.84
N THR A 319 40.00 -1.74 1.86
CA THR A 319 40.05 -0.52 1.06
C THR A 319 40.72 0.61 1.83
N THR A 320 41.42 1.49 1.12
CA THR A 320 42.15 2.62 1.72
C THR A 320 41.24 3.77 2.16
N GLU A 321 39.93 3.67 1.91
CA GLU A 321 38.95 4.70 2.21
C GLU A 321 38.03 4.22 3.33
N TRP A 322 38.01 4.95 4.44
CA TRP A 322 37.12 4.65 5.55
C TRP A 322 35.67 4.88 5.12
N LYS A 323 34.91 3.79 4.99
CA LYS A 323 33.47 3.83 4.68
C LYS A 323 32.67 3.53 5.92
N LYS A 324 31.61 4.31 6.14
CA LYS A 324 30.64 4.03 7.19
C LYS A 324 29.85 2.78 6.82
N SER A 325 29.59 1.92 7.79
CA SER A 325 28.74 0.76 7.58
C SER A 325 27.28 1.18 7.63
N ILE A 326 26.48 0.65 6.71
CA ILE A 326 25.04 0.85 6.68
C ILE A 326 24.38 -0.49 6.93
N TRP A 327 23.49 -0.53 7.91
CA TRP A 327 22.76 -1.72 8.32
C TRP A 327 21.26 -1.49 8.23
N SER A 328 20.47 -2.55 8.11
CA SER A 328 19.04 -2.51 8.44
C SER A 328 18.73 -3.36 9.66
N VAL A 329 17.84 -2.86 10.50
CA VAL A 329 17.20 -3.59 11.60
C VAL A 329 15.70 -3.67 11.32
N ASP A 330 15.15 -4.89 11.18
CA ASP A 330 13.72 -5.10 10.99
C ASP A 330 12.93 -5.15 12.31
N GLY A 331 11.59 -5.22 12.22
CA GLY A 331 10.70 -5.30 13.38
C GLY A 331 10.96 -6.52 14.29
N ASP A 332 11.47 -7.62 13.73
CA ASP A 332 11.87 -8.82 14.48
C ASP A 332 13.26 -8.69 15.14
N GLY A 333 13.95 -7.57 14.90
CA GLY A 333 15.28 -7.29 15.39
C GLY A 333 16.38 -8.04 14.64
N ARG A 334 16.16 -8.48 13.40
CA ARG A 334 17.22 -9.04 12.55
C ARG A 334 18.07 -7.92 12.00
N VAL A 335 19.39 -8.13 12.02
CA VAL A 335 20.37 -7.18 11.50
C VAL A 335 20.89 -7.69 10.15
N LEU A 336 20.82 -6.86 9.12
CA LEU A 336 21.30 -7.19 7.77
C LEU A 336 22.19 -6.08 7.21
N PRO A 337 23.26 -6.42 6.48
CA PRO A 337 24.16 -5.45 5.87
C PRO A 337 23.51 -4.81 4.64
N LYS A 338 23.85 -3.54 4.37
CA LYS A 338 23.36 -2.75 3.23
C LYS A 338 24.46 -2.16 2.35
N ASN A 339 25.73 -2.27 2.73
CA ASN A 339 26.84 -1.88 1.88
C ASN A 339 28.05 -2.83 2.07
N SER A 340 29.11 -2.62 1.28
CA SER A 340 30.31 -3.47 1.31
C SER A 340 30.99 -3.47 2.68
N SER A 341 30.99 -2.32 3.36
CA SER A 341 31.57 -2.18 4.71
C SER A 341 30.83 -3.03 5.73
N SER A 342 29.50 -2.92 5.83
CA SER A 342 28.72 -3.74 6.76
C SER A 342 28.74 -5.22 6.38
N ALA A 343 28.79 -5.57 5.10
CA ALA A 343 28.94 -6.95 4.67
C ALA A 343 30.29 -7.56 5.10
N ALA A 344 31.38 -6.80 5.00
CA ALA A 344 32.68 -7.23 5.50
C ALA A 344 32.68 -7.37 7.03
N THR A 345 32.09 -6.41 7.74
CA THR A 345 31.93 -6.47 9.20
C THR A 345 31.12 -7.69 9.63
N MET A 346 30.00 -7.97 8.95
CA MET A 346 29.19 -9.17 9.21
C MET A 346 30.01 -10.45 9.01
N GLY A 347 30.85 -10.50 7.98
CA GLY A 347 31.75 -11.64 7.74
C GLY A 347 32.75 -11.89 8.88
N ILE A 348 33.25 -10.85 9.54
CA ILE A 348 34.13 -10.99 10.73
C ILE A 348 33.34 -11.55 11.92
N ILE A 349 32.14 -11.01 12.15
CA ILE A 349 31.24 -11.43 13.23
C ILE A 349 30.86 -12.90 13.06
N ASP A 350 30.41 -13.29 11.86
CA ASP A 350 29.98 -14.65 11.54
C ASP A 350 31.12 -15.67 11.63
N ALA A 351 32.36 -15.24 11.35
CA ALA A 351 33.55 -16.06 11.50
C ALA A 351 34.05 -16.16 12.96
N GLY A 352 33.46 -15.39 13.88
CA GLY A 352 33.89 -15.32 15.28
C GLY A 352 35.29 -14.72 15.46
N ASN A 353 35.77 -13.92 14.52
CA ASN A 353 37.13 -13.33 14.52
C ASN A 353 37.15 -11.95 15.18
N CYS A 354 36.38 -11.84 16.25
CA CYS A 354 36.35 -10.73 17.18
C CYS A 354 37.27 -11.09 18.37
#